data_AF-A0A7C1GW16-F1
#
_entry.id   AF-A0A7C1GW16-F1
#
_cell.length_a   1.000
_cell.length_b   1.000
_cell.length_c   1.000
_cell.angle_alpha   90.00
_cell.angle_beta   90.00
_cell.angle_gamma   90.00
#
_symmetry.space_group_name_H-M   'P 1'
#
loop_
_entity.id
_entity.type
_entity.pdbx_description
1 polymer ?
#
loop_
_entity_poly.entity_id
_entity_poly.type
_entity_poly.pdbx_seq_one_letter_code
_entity_poly.pdbx_strand_id
1 'polypeptide(L)'
;MSCSPWIRSTALILAALGAPVHADVLKIEDQDPVVVQQGERPTRGMSQTRVLQMFGEPRQKHAAVGDPPIIRWDYDGFSVYFEHSYVLHSVDYRKEKTPQPEVAPVE
;
A
#
# COMPACT_ATOMS: atom_id res chain seq x y z
N MET A 1 -66.35 12.81 30.12
CA MET A 1 -66.07 12.02 31.33
C MET A 1 -66.56 10.60 31.07
N SER A 2 -65.62 9.65 30.92
CA SER A 2 -65.81 8.18 30.76
C SER A 2 -66.62 7.72 29.53
N CYS A 3 -66.41 6.56 28.90
CA CYS A 3 -65.74 5.33 29.26
C CYS A 3 -65.32 4.60 27.97
N SER A 4 -64.14 3.95 27.96
CA SER A 4 -63.77 2.90 27.01
C SER A 4 -64.64 1.66 27.30
N PRO A 5 -65.04 0.79 26.34
CA PRO A 5 -64.10 -0.23 25.83
C PRO A 5 -64.43 -0.78 24.43
N TRP A 6 -63.45 -0.99 23.55
CA TRP A 6 -63.54 -2.13 22.65
C TRP A 6 -62.18 -2.56 22.09
N ILE A 7 -61.65 -3.63 22.65
CA ILE A 7 -60.56 -4.43 22.07
C ILE A 7 -61.16 -5.34 20.97
N ARG A 8 -60.79 -5.14 19.70
CA ARG A 8 -60.74 -6.21 18.67
C ARG A 8 -59.38 -6.08 18.01
N SER A 9 -58.40 -6.88 18.43
CA SER A 9 -58.09 -8.15 17.77
C SER A 9 -57.78 -7.99 16.29
N THR A 10 -56.51 -7.78 15.96
CA THR A 10 -55.83 -8.61 14.94
C THR A 10 -54.33 -8.58 15.22
N ALA A 11 -53.80 -9.70 15.69
CA ALA A 11 -52.38 -9.98 15.71
C ALA A 11 -51.90 -10.12 14.25
N LEU A 12 -50.98 -9.27 13.82
CA LEU A 12 -50.22 -9.49 12.60
C LEU A 12 -48.79 -9.83 13.03
N ILE A 13 -48.55 -11.13 13.28
CA ILE A 13 -47.20 -11.66 13.44
C ILE A 13 -46.57 -11.67 12.04
N LEU A 14 -45.79 -10.63 11.73
CA LEU A 14 -44.94 -10.59 10.53
C LEU A 14 -43.59 -11.22 10.91
N ALA A 15 -43.53 -12.55 10.90
CA ALA A 15 -42.27 -13.29 11.04
C ALA A 15 -41.52 -13.29 9.70
N ALA A 16 -40.78 -12.21 9.41
CA ALA A 16 -39.78 -12.23 8.36
C ALA A 16 -38.50 -12.87 8.92
N LEU A 17 -38.26 -14.13 8.55
CA LEU A 17 -37.03 -14.86 8.83
C LEU A 17 -35.86 -14.12 8.16
N GLY A 18 -35.06 -13.40 8.94
CA GLY A 18 -33.74 -12.93 8.50
C GLY A 18 -32.76 -14.09 8.54
N ALA A 19 -32.37 -14.63 7.39
CA ALA A 19 -31.23 -15.53 7.32
C ALA A 19 -29.95 -14.74 7.66
N PRO A 20 -29.06 -15.25 8.52
CA PRO A 20 -27.75 -14.63 8.71
C PRO A 20 -26.95 -14.75 7.42
N VAL A 21 -26.55 -13.61 6.85
CA VAL A 21 -25.53 -13.57 5.80
C VAL A 21 -24.18 -13.82 6.48
N HIS A 22 -23.57 -14.96 6.19
CA HIS A 22 -22.22 -15.26 6.66
C HIS A 22 -21.22 -14.76 5.61
N ALA A 23 -20.45 -13.73 5.95
CA ALA A 23 -19.29 -13.31 5.19
C ALA A 23 -18.08 -14.11 5.68
N ASP A 24 -17.38 -14.76 4.76
CA ASP A 24 -16.14 -15.46 5.08
C ASP A 24 -15.00 -14.45 5.18
N VAL A 25 -14.19 -14.55 6.23
CA VAL A 25 -13.00 -13.72 6.41
C VAL A 25 -11.81 -14.58 6.01
N LEU A 26 -11.38 -14.41 4.76
CA LEU A 26 -10.11 -14.94 4.28
C LEU A 26 -8.98 -14.30 5.09
N LYS A 27 -8.50 -15.03 6.09
CA LYS A 27 -7.29 -14.68 6.83
C LYS A 27 -6.11 -15.08 5.95
N ILE A 28 -5.61 -14.10 5.19
CA ILE A 28 -4.28 -14.21 4.60
C ILE A 28 -3.35 -14.37 5.81
N GLU A 29 -2.65 -15.51 5.91
CA GLU A 29 -1.59 -15.71 6.91
C GLU A 29 -0.77 -14.43 6.94
N ASP A 30 -0.61 -13.82 8.12
CA ASP A 30 0.19 -12.63 8.36
C ASP A 30 1.61 -12.91 7.85
N GLN A 31 1.82 -12.73 6.55
CA GLN A 31 3.11 -12.35 6.04
C GLN A 31 3.28 -10.99 6.68
N ASP A 32 4.08 -10.93 7.75
CA ASP A 32 4.50 -9.67 8.34
C ASP A 32 4.74 -8.74 7.16
N PRO A 33 4.06 -7.57 7.08
CA PRO A 33 4.41 -6.63 6.04
C PRO A 33 5.91 -6.47 6.16
N VAL A 34 6.65 -6.86 5.13
CA VAL A 34 8.09 -6.67 5.11
C VAL A 34 8.24 -5.17 5.05
N VAL A 35 8.26 -4.55 6.22
CA VAL A 35 8.70 -3.19 6.43
C VAL A 35 10.19 -3.29 6.15
N VAL A 36 10.53 -3.18 4.87
CA VAL A 36 11.91 -2.97 4.44
C VAL A 36 12.34 -1.75 5.23
N GLN A 37 13.19 -1.96 6.25
CA GLN A 37 13.60 -0.92 7.17
C GLN A 37 14.05 0.28 6.34
N GLN A 38 13.26 1.36 6.37
CA GLN A 38 13.51 2.59 5.58
C GLN A 38 14.75 3.35 6.07
N GLY A 39 15.57 2.76 6.94
CA GLY A 39 16.71 3.38 7.59
C GLY A 39 17.91 3.62 6.67
N GLU A 40 17.97 3.01 5.49
CA GLU A 40 19.13 3.11 4.59
C GLU A 40 18.93 4.03 3.38
N ARG A 41 17.75 4.66 3.22
CA ARG A 41 17.44 5.47 2.02
C ARG A 41 16.69 6.76 2.35
N PRO A 42 16.72 7.75 1.44
CA PRO A 42 15.87 8.92 1.55
C PRO A 42 14.40 8.53 1.68
N THR A 43 13.74 9.08 2.69
CA THR A 43 12.31 8.90 2.92
C THR A 43 11.49 9.88 2.06
N ARG A 44 10.27 9.48 1.73
CA ARG A 44 9.33 10.32 0.96
C ARG A 44 9.13 11.67 1.64
N GLY A 45 9.15 12.76 0.87
CA GLY A 45 9.03 14.13 1.35
C GLY A 45 10.36 14.76 1.81
N MET A 46 11.47 14.02 1.86
CA MET A 46 12.79 14.61 2.12
C MET A 46 13.16 15.59 1.00
N SER A 47 13.76 16.74 1.30
CA SER A 47 14.21 17.68 0.28
C SER A 47 15.50 17.21 -0.40
N GLN A 48 15.72 17.61 -1.65
CA GLN A 48 16.99 17.36 -2.36
C GLN A 48 18.22 17.77 -1.54
N THR A 49 18.17 18.95 -0.88
CA THR A 49 19.25 19.41 0.00
C THR A 49 19.49 18.46 1.17
N ARG A 50 18.42 17.96 1.79
CA ARG A 50 18.55 17.02 2.91
C ARG A 50 19.07 15.65 2.45
N VAL A 51 18.69 15.21 1.24
CA VAL A 51 19.25 14.01 0.62
C VAL A 51 20.75 14.17 0.41
N LEU A 52 21.20 15.27 -0.20
CA LEU A 52 22.63 15.55 -0.38
C LEU A 52 23.38 15.60 0.95
N GLN A 53 22.81 16.23 1.97
CA GLN A 53 23.43 16.33 3.29
C GLN A 53 23.60 14.96 3.97
N MET A 54 22.61 14.06 3.84
CA MET A 54 22.61 12.77 4.53
C MET A 54 23.29 11.65 3.74
N PHE A 55 23.18 11.66 2.40
CA PHE A 55 23.61 10.56 1.52
C PHE A 55 24.76 10.95 0.59
N GLY A 56 25.14 12.23 0.54
CA GLY A 56 26.18 12.74 -0.35
C GLY A 56 25.71 12.95 -1.79
N GLU A 57 26.65 13.24 -2.69
CA GLU A 57 26.39 13.41 -4.11
C GLU A 57 26.05 12.05 -4.76
N PRO A 58 25.00 11.99 -5.60
CA PRO A 58 24.69 10.79 -6.36
C PRO A 58 25.74 10.54 -7.46
N ARG A 59 25.83 9.29 -7.93
CA ARG A 59 26.67 8.91 -9.08
C ARG A 59 26.18 9.55 -10.38
N GLN A 60 24.87 9.70 -10.52
CA GLN A 60 24.26 10.34 -11.69
C GLN A 60 23.02 11.13 -11.32
N LYS A 61 22.88 12.34 -11.89
CA LYS A 61 21.64 13.14 -11.86
C LYS A 61 21.06 13.16 -13.27
N HIS A 62 19.86 12.60 -13.44
CA HIS A 62 19.13 12.64 -14.71
C HIS A 62 18.37 13.96 -14.83
N ALA A 63 18.18 14.43 -16.07
CA ALA A 63 17.36 15.61 -16.34
C ALA A 63 15.89 15.37 -15.93
N ALA A 64 15.20 16.45 -15.58
CA ALA A 64 13.78 16.41 -15.31
C ALA A 64 12.98 16.03 -16.57
N VAL A 65 11.95 15.22 -16.41
CA VAL A 65 11.02 14.84 -17.49
C VAL A 65 9.56 15.02 -17.06
N GLY A 66 8.70 15.45 -17.99
CA GLY A 66 7.26 15.55 -17.79
C GLY A 66 6.76 16.79 -17.04
N ASP A 67 5.45 16.82 -16.80
CA ASP A 67 4.73 17.78 -15.97
C ASP A 67 3.69 17.01 -15.12
N PRO A 68 3.83 16.92 -13.78
CA PRO A 68 4.86 17.56 -12.96
C PRO A 68 6.28 17.00 -13.24
N PRO A 69 7.34 17.81 -13.03
CA PRO A 69 8.70 17.40 -13.36
C PRO A 69 9.19 16.30 -12.43
N ILE A 70 9.60 15.17 -13.01
CA ILE A 70 10.21 14.04 -12.29
C ILE A 70 11.72 14.01 -12.56
N ILE A 71 12.51 13.99 -11.49
CA ILE A 71 13.97 13.93 -11.51
C ILE A 71 14.41 12.61 -10.89
N ARG A 72 15.38 11.92 -11.49
CA ARG A 72 15.99 10.71 -10.91
C ARG A 72 17.45 10.97 -10.56
N TRP A 73 17.85 10.63 -9.35
CA TRP A 73 19.25 10.53 -8.94
C TRP A 73 19.61 9.07 -8.64
N ASP A 74 20.77 8.63 -9.11
CA ASP A 74 21.24 7.25 -8.92
C ASP A 74 22.40 7.22 -7.91
N TYR A 75 22.24 6.42 -6.86
CA TYR A 75 23.25 6.10 -5.87
C TYR A 75 23.81 4.69 -6.10
N ASP A 76 24.75 4.27 -5.27
CA ASP A 76 25.17 2.87 -5.19
C ASP A 76 24.07 2.03 -4.54
N GLY A 77 23.50 1.10 -5.31
CA GLY A 77 22.47 0.16 -4.83
C GLY A 77 21.02 0.63 -4.95
N PHE A 78 20.76 1.93 -5.11
CA PHE A 78 19.39 2.45 -5.24
C PHE A 78 19.30 3.74 -6.09
N SER A 79 18.08 4.06 -6.53
CA SER A 79 17.73 5.32 -7.18
C SER A 79 16.68 6.07 -6.36
N VAL A 80 16.75 7.40 -6.39
CA VAL A 80 15.81 8.31 -5.72
C VAL A 80 15.11 9.14 -6.78
N TYR A 81 13.79 9.14 -6.72
CA TYR A 81 12.92 9.92 -7.59
C TYR A 81 12.38 11.11 -6.83
N PHE A 82 12.45 12.28 -7.45
CA PHE A 82 11.94 13.53 -6.92
C PHE A 82 10.84 14.05 -7.82
N GLU A 83 9.82 14.62 -7.21
CA GLU A 83 8.91 15.55 -7.89
C GLU A 83 9.25 16.95 -7.36
N HIS A 84 9.54 17.88 -8.26
CA HIS A 84 10.13 19.17 -7.89
C HIS A 84 11.40 18.97 -7.02
N SER A 85 11.36 19.44 -5.77
CA SER A 85 12.49 19.41 -4.83
C SER A 85 12.37 18.34 -3.75
N TYR A 86 11.34 17.48 -3.80
CA TYR A 86 11.02 16.54 -2.73
C TYR A 86 11.04 15.10 -3.22
N VAL A 87 11.52 14.19 -2.37
CA VAL A 87 11.54 12.75 -2.65
C VAL A 87 10.11 12.26 -2.84
N LEU A 88 9.85 11.72 -4.02
CA LEU A 88 8.65 10.97 -4.34
C LEU A 88 8.79 9.51 -3.90
N HIS A 89 9.91 8.87 -4.28
CA HIS A 89 10.16 7.45 -3.97
C HIS A 89 11.65 7.06 -4.06
N SER A 90 12.05 6.00 -3.36
CA SER A 90 13.40 5.44 -3.37
C SER A 90 13.33 3.95 -3.70
N VAL A 91 14.05 3.49 -4.73
CA VAL A 91 13.95 2.13 -5.30
C VAL A 91 15.31 1.45 -5.28
N ASP A 92 15.40 0.23 -4.74
CA ASP A 92 16.61 -0.60 -4.85
C ASP A 92 16.75 -1.23 -6.22
N TYR A 93 18.00 -1.49 -6.59
CA TYR A 93 18.28 -2.46 -7.63
C TYR A 93 17.95 -3.86 -7.11
N ARG A 94 16.99 -4.52 -7.77
CA ARG A 94 16.66 -5.92 -7.48
C ARG A 94 17.92 -6.76 -7.62
N LYS A 95 18.35 -7.40 -6.53
CA LYS A 95 19.27 -8.54 -6.62
C LYS A 95 18.50 -9.65 -7.32
N GLU A 96 18.98 -10.09 -8.48
CA GLU A 96 18.36 -11.20 -9.19
C GLU A 96 18.21 -12.39 -8.23
N LYS A 97 16.98 -12.85 -8.07
CA LYS A 97 16.73 -14.14 -7.45
C LYS A 97 17.04 -15.15 -8.55
N THR A 98 18.07 -15.96 -8.37
CA THR A 98 18.47 -17.06 -9.26
C THR A 98 17.22 -17.75 -9.85
N PRO A 99 17.18 -18.04 -11.16
CA PRO A 99 16.05 -18.73 -11.77
C PRO A 99 15.72 -19.97 -10.95
N GLN A 100 14.53 -19.98 -10.36
CA GLN A 100 13.98 -21.16 -9.71
C GLN A 100 14.00 -22.25 -10.79
N PRO A 101 14.62 -23.43 -10.53
CA PRO A 101 14.73 -24.45 -11.55
C PRO A 101 13.32 -24.73 -12.04
N GLU A 102 13.13 -24.48 -13.35
CA GLU A 102 12.01 -24.94 -14.16
C GLU A 102 11.57 -26.29 -13.59
N VAL A 103 10.35 -26.36 -13.07
CA VAL A 103 9.78 -27.65 -12.66
C VAL A 103 9.75 -28.49 -13.92
N ALA A 104 10.74 -29.36 -14.09
CA ALA A 104 10.85 -30.22 -15.25
C ALA A 104 9.53 -30.97 -15.42
N PRO A 105 9.02 -31.14 -16.64
CA PRO A 105 7.78 -31.89 -16.86
C PRO A 105 7.93 -33.27 -16.19
N VAL A 106 7.06 -33.55 -15.23
CA VAL A 106 6.89 -34.92 -14.72
C VAL A 106 6.19 -35.66 -15.86
N GLU A 107 6.89 -36.61 -16.48
CA GLU A 107 6.36 -37.51 -17.49
C GLU A 107 5.18 -38.35 -16.93
#